data_AF-A0AAC9RN06-F1
#
_entry.id   AF-A0AAC9RN06-F1
#
_cell.length_a   1.000
_cell.length_b   1.000
_cell.length_c   1.000
_cell.angle_alpha   90.00
_cell.angle_beta   90.00
_cell.angle_gamma   90.00
#
_symmetry.space_group_name_H-M   'P 1'
#
loop_
_entity.id
_entity.type
_entity.pdbx_description
1 polymer ?
#
loop_
_entity_poly.entity_id
_entity_poly.type
_entity_poly.pdbx_seq_one_letter_code
_entity_poly.pdbx_strand_id
1 'polypeptide(L)' 'MEEKYCQSCAMPMGDTDEMNGTNSDGTKNEDYCKYYYMDGAFTSDISMEEMI' A
#
# COMPACT_ATOMS: atom_id res chain seq x y z
N MET A 1 17.82 0.24 -9.57
CA MET A 1 16.79 -0.07 -8.57
C MET A 1 15.54 0.61 -9.07
N GLU A 2 14.50 -0.15 -9.31
CA GLU A 2 13.22 0.37 -9.72
C GLU A 2 12.50 0.71 -8.41
N GLU A 3 12.49 1.99 -8.03
CA GLU A 3 11.83 2.43 -6.81
C GLU A 3 10.34 2.16 -6.96
N LYS A 4 9.81 1.22 -6.17
CA LYS A 4 8.37 0.94 -6.11
C LYS A 4 7.69 1.98 -5.24
N TYR A 5 6.58 2.51 -5.74
CA TYR A 5 5.79 3.53 -5.06
C TYR A 5 4.36 3.03 -4.88
N CYS A 6 3.81 3.25 -3.68
CA CYS A 6 2.42 2.94 -3.40
C CYS A 6 1.50 3.77 -4.31
N GLN A 7 0.63 3.10 -5.07
CA GLN A 7 -0.29 3.75 -6.00
C GLN A 7 -1.40 4.57 -5.31
N SER A 8 -1.58 4.42 -3.98
CA SER A 8 -2.56 5.19 -3.21
C SER A 8 -1.98 6.45 -2.56
N CYS A 9 -0.72 6.43 -2.13
CA CYS A 9 -0.14 7.51 -1.32
C CYS A 9 1.23 8.00 -1.81
N ALA A 10 1.72 7.47 -2.94
CA ALA A 10 3.03 7.75 -3.52
C ALA A 10 4.20 7.54 -2.53
N MET A 11 3.99 6.74 -1.47
CA MET A 11 5.04 6.42 -0.51
C MET A 11 6.06 5.48 -1.17
N PRO A 12 7.37 5.76 -1.05
CA PRO A 12 8.41 4.85 -1.51
C PRO A 12 8.36 3.56 -0.67
N MET A 13 8.17 2.43 -1.32
CA MET A 13 8.08 1.11 -0.69
C MET A 13 9.46 0.44 -0.54
N GLY A 14 10.49 1.02 -1.18
CA GLY A 14 11.85 0.50 -1.15
C GLY A 14 12.01 -0.77 -2.00
N ASP A 15 13.16 -1.41 -1.85
CA ASP A 15 13.49 -2.65 -2.58
C ASP A 15 13.06 -3.92 -1.82
N THR A 16 12.45 -3.78 -0.63
CA THR A 16 12.04 -4.91 0.23
C THR A 16 10.54 -4.99 0.41
N ASP A 17 10.04 -6.19 0.70
CA ASP A 17 8.60 -6.44 0.88
C ASP A 17 8.07 -6.00 2.25
N GLU A 18 8.87 -5.28 3.05
CA GLU A 18 8.50 -4.84 4.39
C GLU A 18 7.40 -3.78 4.38
N MET A 19 7.33 -3.00 3.30
CA MET A 19 6.31 -1.97 3.10
C MET A 19 5.14 -2.46 2.25
N ASN A 20 5.26 -3.63 1.60
CA ASN A 20 4.21 -4.20 0.77
C ASN A 20 3.00 -4.60 1.61
N GLY A 21 1.82 -4.19 1.12
CA GLY A 21 0.54 -4.61 1.65
C GLY A 21 0.31 -6.11 1.46
N THR A 22 -0.87 -6.57 1.86
CA THR A 22 -1.20 -8.00 1.79
C THR A 22 -2.50 -8.18 1.02
N ASN A 23 -2.52 -9.12 0.07
CA ASN A 23 -3.71 -9.56 -0.64
C ASN A 23 -4.56 -10.48 0.28
N SER A 24 -5.79 -10.77 -0.13
CA SER A 24 -6.72 -11.61 0.66
C SER A 24 -6.25 -13.06 0.82
N ASP A 25 -5.32 -13.51 -0.02
CA ASP A 25 -4.67 -14.83 0.04
C ASP A 25 -3.40 -14.85 0.92
N GLY A 26 -3.04 -13.72 1.53
CA GLY A 26 -1.83 -13.57 2.34
C GLY A 26 -0.55 -13.25 1.55
N THR A 27 -0.62 -13.15 0.22
CA THR A 27 0.53 -12.75 -0.60
C THR A 27 0.79 -11.24 -0.52
N LYS A 28 2.00 -10.81 -0.88
CA LYS A 28 2.39 -9.40 -0.86
C LYS A 28 1.81 -8.64 -2.04
N ASN A 29 1.35 -7.43 -1.77
CA ASN A 29 0.88 -6.48 -2.78
C ASN A 29 2.02 -5.51 -3.14
N GLU A 30 2.43 -5.52 -4.40
CA GLU A 30 3.52 -4.66 -4.89
C GLU A 30 3.06 -3.24 -5.27
N ASP A 31 1.75 -3.05 -5.45
CA ASP A 31 1.17 -1.78 -5.87
C ASP A 31 0.78 -0.90 -4.67
N TYR A 32 0.48 -1.51 -3.53
CA TYR A 32 -0.03 -0.82 -2.36
C TYR A 32 0.77 -1.16 -1.10
N CYS A 33 1.05 -0.14 -0.29
CA CYS A 33 1.75 -0.33 0.96
C CYS A 33 0.83 -0.88 2.07
N LYS A 34 1.44 -1.51 3.08
CA LYS A 34 0.76 -2.09 4.26
C LYS A 34 -0.07 -1.10 5.07
N TYR A 35 0.15 0.21 4.91
CA TYR A 35 -0.62 1.24 5.60
C TYR A 35 -1.95 1.55 4.94
N TYR A 36 -2.11 1.20 3.66
CA TYR A 36 -3.31 1.50 2.88
C TYR A 36 -4.02 0.25 2.39
N TYR A 37 -3.33 -0.90 2.32
CA TYR A 37 -3.90 -2.13 1.79
C TYR A 37 -3.42 -3.35 2.59
N MET A 38 -4.37 -4.03 3.24
CA MET A 38 -4.11 -5.19 4.07
C MET A 38 -5.26 -6.20 3.94
N ASP A 39 -4.91 -7.48 3.93
CA ASP A 39 -5.84 -8.60 3.81
C ASP A 39 -6.81 -8.48 2.61
N GLY A 40 -6.34 -7.91 1.51
CA GLY A 40 -7.12 -7.72 0.29
C GLY A 40 -8.10 -6.55 0.32
N ALA A 41 -8.05 -5.71 1.37
CA ALA A 41 -8.92 -4.56 1.55
C ALA A 41 -8.11 -3.28 1.74
N PHE A 42 -8.62 -2.17 1.22
CA PHE A 42 -8.09 -0.88 1.59
C PHE A 42 -8.48 -0.56 3.02
N THR A 43 -7.51 -0.20 3.86
CA THR A 43 -7.75 0.33 5.20
C THR A 43 -8.37 1.71 5.03
N SER A 44 -9.69 1.70 4.86
CA SER A 44 -10.50 2.82 4.42
C SER A 44 -10.74 3.76 5.59
N ASP A 45 -9.77 4.63 5.88
CA ASP A 45 -9.99 5.82 6.71
C ASP A 45 -9.32 7.07 6.11
N ILE A 46 -8.98 7.01 4.83
CA ILE A 46 -8.51 8.18 4.09
C ILE A 46 -9.36 8.31 2.84
N SER A 47 -10.67 8.51 3.05
CA SER A 47 -11.43 9.24 2.06
C SER A 47 -10.72 10.58 1.85
N MET A 48 -10.41 10.91 0.61
CA MET A 48 -9.81 12.19 0.19
C MET A 48 -10.56 13.44 0.71
N GLU A 49 -11.71 13.27 1.38
CA GLU A 49 -12.46 14.29 2.10
C GLU A 49 -11.72 14.90 3.30
N GLU A 50 -10.66 14.27 3.84
CA GLU A 50 -9.81 14.84 4.90
C GLU A 50 -8.51 15.51 4.40
N MET A 51 -8.38 15.79 3.09
CA MET A 51 -7.37 16.72 2.57
C MET A 51 -8.00 18.09 2.28
N ILE A 52 -8.47 18.79 3.34
CA ILE A 52 -8.79 20.23 3.30
C ILE A 52 -7.56 21.05 3.69
#